data_AF-A0A182ST91-F1
#
_entry.id   AF-A0A182ST91-F1
#
_cell.length_a   1.000
_cell.length_b   1.000
_cell.length_c   1.000
_cell.angle_alpha   90.00
_cell.angle_beta   90.00
_cell.angle_gamma   90.00
#
_symmetry.space_group_name_H-M   'P 1'
#
loop_
_entity.id
_entity.type
_entity.pdbx_description
1 polymer ?
#
loop_
_entity_poly.entity_id
_entity_poly.type
_entity_poly.pdbx_seq_one_letter_code
_entity_poly.pdbx_strand_id
1 'polypeptide(L)'
;LAEGAGLRGGYSTPESLSNRDRCRVGQISLYDGPLAQFGEAGKYGDLFVAALKSYGMLCIGLYRFRDTSSSCDASSKRYVITNPPDDFSLLPTDQVFVLMQFDPGLEYKPATVRGPSGGGRNQNSQAAGVGGGGSNKDDNS
;
A
#
# COMPACT_ATOMS: atom_id res chain seq x y z
N LEU A 1 -22.06 5.74 -18.40
CA LEU A 1 -22.82 4.47 -18.29
C LEU A 1 -24.23 4.58 -18.88
N ALA A 2 -25.08 5.49 -18.40
CA ALA A 2 -26.44 5.68 -18.97
C ALA A 2 -26.45 6.09 -20.46
N GLU A 3 -25.45 6.86 -20.91
CA GLU A 3 -25.30 7.23 -22.33
C GLU A 3 -24.68 6.14 -23.22
N GLY A 4 -24.54 4.90 -22.74
CA GLY A 4 -24.07 3.75 -23.55
C GLY A 4 -22.58 3.75 -23.90
N ALA A 5 -21.84 4.82 -23.65
CA ALA A 5 -20.43 4.96 -24.04
C ALA A 5 -19.40 4.43 -23.01
N GLY A 6 -19.82 3.60 -22.05
CA GLY A 6 -18.94 3.05 -21.02
C GLY A 6 -18.38 4.09 -20.03
N LEU A 7 -17.22 3.80 -19.44
CA LEU A 7 -16.42 4.73 -18.64
C LEU A 7 -15.47 5.49 -19.59
N ARG A 8 -15.61 6.81 -19.64
CA ARG A 8 -14.68 7.68 -20.38
C ARG A 8 -13.74 8.36 -19.41
N GLY A 9 -12.45 8.38 -19.75
CA GLY A 9 -11.44 9.09 -18.99
C GLY A 9 -11.61 10.61 -19.12
N GLY A 10 -11.16 11.34 -18.10
CA GLY A 10 -11.07 12.80 -18.09
C GLY A 10 -9.67 13.26 -17.67
N TYR A 11 -9.42 14.56 -17.78
CA TYR A 11 -8.18 15.16 -17.27
C TYR A 11 -8.19 15.22 -15.74
N SER A 12 -7.00 15.14 -15.14
CA SER A 12 -6.83 15.31 -13.69
C SER A 12 -6.95 16.80 -13.32
N THR A 13 -8.15 17.24 -12.96
CA THR A 13 -8.37 18.56 -12.32
C THR A 13 -8.18 18.45 -10.80
N PRO A 14 -7.92 19.56 -10.08
CA PRO A 14 -7.88 19.55 -8.62
C PRO A 14 -9.14 18.92 -8.00
N GLU A 15 -10.33 19.20 -8.53
CA GLU A 15 -11.58 18.59 -8.04
C GLU A 15 -11.66 17.09 -8.34
N SER A 16 -11.14 16.65 -9.49
CA SER A 16 -11.10 15.23 -9.85
C SER A 16 -10.11 14.44 -8.97
N LEU A 17 -9.02 15.09 -8.55
CA LEU A 17 -8.04 14.50 -7.64
C LEU A 17 -8.60 14.39 -6.22
N SER A 18 -9.31 15.40 -5.70
CA SER A 18 -9.93 15.32 -4.36
C SER A 18 -10.99 14.21 -4.24
N ASN A 19 -11.63 13.83 -5.35
CA ASN A 19 -12.58 12.71 -5.36
C ASN A 19 -11.93 11.33 -5.08
N ARG A 20 -10.60 11.25 -5.09
CA ARG A 20 -9.82 10.04 -4.78
C ARG A 20 -9.60 9.87 -3.29
N ASP A 21 -9.82 10.90 -2.49
CA ASP A 21 -9.53 10.97 -1.05
C ASP A 21 -10.51 10.16 -0.18
N ARG A 22 -11.25 9.23 -0.79
CA ARG A 22 -12.23 8.39 -0.12
C ARG A 22 -11.54 7.19 0.55
N CYS A 23 -12.07 6.81 1.71
CA CYS A 23 -11.60 5.64 2.43
C CYS A 23 -11.69 4.37 1.57
N ARG A 24 -10.76 3.45 1.81
CA ARG A 24 -10.71 2.14 1.16
C ARG A 24 -10.82 1.07 2.23
N VAL A 25 -11.53 -0.01 1.92
CA VAL A 25 -11.53 -1.19 2.77
C VAL A 25 -10.21 -1.91 2.56
N GLY A 26 -9.53 -2.21 3.67
CA GLY A 26 -8.33 -3.02 3.72
C GLY A 26 -8.49 -4.16 4.73
N GLN A 27 -7.57 -5.10 4.66
CA GLN A 27 -7.45 -6.19 5.61
C GLN A 27 -6.01 -6.25 6.10
N ILE A 28 -5.81 -6.17 7.42
CA ILE A 28 -4.49 -6.14 8.04
C ILE A 28 -4.32 -7.38 8.91
N SER A 29 -3.24 -8.10 8.70
CA SER A 29 -2.82 -9.23 9.53
C SER A 29 -2.29 -8.75 10.88
N LEU A 30 -2.62 -9.45 11.97
CA LEU A 30 -1.98 -9.23 13.29
C LEU A 30 -0.73 -10.10 13.49
N TYR A 31 -0.37 -10.90 12.49
CA TYR A 31 0.86 -11.71 12.54
C TYR A 31 2.10 -10.85 12.29
N ASP A 32 1.96 -9.82 11.47
CA ASP A 32 3.03 -8.97 10.99
C ASP A 32 2.58 -7.52 10.80
N GLY A 33 3.54 -6.60 10.81
CA GLY A 33 3.29 -5.18 10.60
C GLY A 33 2.98 -4.38 11.89
N PRO A 34 2.55 -3.12 11.74
CA PRO A 34 2.48 -2.16 12.85
C PRO A 34 1.47 -2.52 13.95
N LEU A 35 0.49 -3.36 13.63
CA LEU A 35 -0.55 -3.79 14.55
C LEU A 35 -0.26 -5.15 15.20
N ALA A 36 0.86 -5.82 14.84
CA ALA A 36 1.20 -7.14 15.37
C ALA A 36 1.39 -7.16 16.90
N GLN A 37 1.82 -6.03 17.47
CA GLN A 37 1.94 -5.86 18.93
C GLN A 37 0.62 -6.09 19.69
N PHE A 38 -0.54 -5.94 19.02
CA PHE A 38 -1.85 -6.19 19.63
C PHE A 38 -2.30 -7.65 19.47
N GLY A 39 -1.62 -8.45 18.64
CA GLY A 39 -1.92 -9.87 18.45
C GLY A 39 -1.53 -10.73 19.65
N GLU A 40 -0.49 -10.36 20.40
CA GLU A 40 -0.02 -11.08 21.60
C GLU A 40 -0.86 -10.71 22.83
N ALA A 41 -2.07 -11.27 22.92
CA ALA A 41 -3.01 -11.06 24.04
C ALA A 41 -3.54 -9.62 24.20
N GLY A 42 -3.49 -8.81 23.14
CA GLY A 42 -4.13 -7.50 23.11
C GLY A 42 -5.65 -7.57 23.05
N LYS A 43 -6.29 -6.47 23.44
CA LYS A 43 -7.75 -6.31 23.34
C LYS A 43 -8.11 -5.54 22.07
N TYR A 44 -9.28 -5.81 21.52
CA TYR A 44 -9.78 -5.11 20.34
C TYR A 44 -9.90 -3.59 20.56
N GLY A 45 -10.32 -3.15 21.75
CA GLY A 45 -10.42 -1.73 22.09
C GLY A 45 -9.08 -1.00 22.01
N ASP A 46 -8.01 -1.61 22.52
CA ASP A 46 -6.66 -1.02 22.49
C ASP A 46 -6.15 -0.88 21.05
N LEU A 47 -6.34 -1.94 20.25
CA LEU A 47 -6.06 -1.94 18.81
C LEU A 47 -6.85 -0.84 18.10
N PHE A 48 -8.14 -0.73 18.36
CA PHE A 48 -9.04 0.25 17.73
C PHE A 48 -8.58 1.68 18.01
N VAL A 49 -8.31 2.00 19.28
CA VAL A 49 -7.87 3.34 19.70
C VAL A 49 -6.50 3.67 19.10
N ALA A 50 -5.57 2.73 19.08
CA ALA A 50 -4.24 2.93 18.50
C ALA A 50 -4.29 3.10 16.97
N ALA A 51 -5.07 2.27 16.28
CA ALA A 51 -5.25 2.34 14.83
C ALA A 51 -5.85 3.69 14.40
N LEU A 52 -6.85 4.17 15.15
CA LEU A 52 -7.50 5.45 14.86
C LEU A 52 -6.59 6.63 15.14
N LYS A 53 -5.86 6.64 16.27
CA LYS A 53 -4.98 7.75 16.66
C LYS A 53 -3.71 7.84 15.82
N SER A 54 -3.06 6.72 15.55
CA SER A 54 -1.74 6.71 14.90
C SER A 54 -1.83 6.67 13.38
N TYR A 55 -2.88 6.08 12.82
CA TYR A 55 -2.98 5.82 11.37
C TYR A 55 -4.26 6.36 10.73
N GLY A 56 -5.20 6.91 11.50
CA GLY A 56 -6.51 7.32 10.97
C GLY A 56 -7.32 6.15 10.40
N MET A 57 -7.03 4.92 10.84
CA MET A 57 -7.68 3.71 10.35
C MET A 57 -8.84 3.31 11.28
N LEU A 58 -10.02 3.07 10.71
CA LEU A 58 -11.17 2.60 11.47
C LEU A 58 -11.28 1.07 11.37
N CYS A 59 -11.04 0.35 12.46
CA CYS A 59 -11.29 -1.09 12.50
C CYS A 59 -12.81 -1.36 12.55
N ILE A 60 -13.32 -2.23 11.66
CA ILE A 60 -14.76 -2.54 11.54
C ILE A 60 -15.11 -3.98 11.92
N GLY A 61 -14.10 -4.87 12.00
CA GLY A 61 -14.31 -6.25 12.41
C GLY A 61 -13.07 -7.11 12.26
N LEU A 62 -13.21 -8.38 12.58
CA LEU A 62 -12.16 -9.39 12.52
C LEU A 62 -12.54 -10.51 11.55
N TYR A 63 -11.53 -11.15 10.99
CA TYR A 63 -11.61 -12.33 10.16
C TYR A 63 -10.75 -13.42 10.80
N ARG A 64 -11.37 -14.21 11.67
CA ARG A 64 -10.70 -15.14 12.58
C ARG A 64 -10.78 -16.57 12.06
N PHE A 65 -9.72 -17.35 12.24
CA PHE A 65 -9.77 -18.79 11.93
C PHE A 65 -10.86 -19.48 12.73
N ARG A 66 -11.64 -20.33 12.05
CA ARG A 66 -12.66 -21.15 12.70
C ARG A 66 -12.01 -22.19 13.62
N ASP A 67 -10.87 -22.71 13.21
CA ASP A 67 -10.07 -23.65 13.98
C ASP A 67 -8.78 -22.96 14.42
N THR A 68 -8.60 -22.82 15.74
CA THR A 68 -7.42 -22.21 16.34
C THR A 68 -6.42 -23.26 16.82
N SER A 69 -6.66 -24.56 16.55
CA SER A 69 -5.70 -25.61 16.84
C SER A 69 -4.48 -25.49 15.91
N SER A 70 -3.29 -25.72 16.44
CA SER A 70 -2.05 -25.75 15.66
C SER A 70 -1.81 -27.12 15.01
N SER A 71 -2.87 -27.87 14.71
CA SER A 71 -2.79 -29.20 14.11
C SER A 71 -2.56 -29.10 12.59
N CYS A 72 -1.94 -30.11 11.98
CA CYS A 72 -1.75 -30.16 10.52
C CYS A 72 -3.07 -30.29 9.75
N ASP A 73 -4.13 -30.75 10.43
CA ASP A 73 -5.47 -30.93 9.86
C ASP A 73 -6.38 -29.71 10.10
N ALA A 74 -5.85 -28.65 10.72
CA ALA A 74 -6.61 -27.47 11.06
C ALA A 74 -7.12 -26.75 9.79
N SER A 75 -8.39 -26.38 9.80
CA SER A 75 -9.02 -25.73 8.65
C SER A 75 -8.57 -24.28 8.49
N SER A 76 -8.19 -23.89 7.27
CA SER A 76 -7.89 -22.48 6.93
C SER A 76 -9.14 -21.58 6.77
N LYS A 77 -10.34 -22.12 6.99
CA LYS A 77 -11.59 -21.36 6.91
C LYS A 77 -11.67 -20.33 8.04
N ARG A 78 -12.12 -19.12 7.71
CA ARG A 78 -12.26 -18.00 8.64
C ARG A 78 -13.71 -17.52 8.69
N TYR A 79 -14.13 -17.01 9.84
CA TYR A 79 -15.43 -16.38 10.05
C TYR A 79 -15.27 -14.90 10.36
N VAL A 80 -16.34 -14.14 10.13
CA VAL A 80 -16.36 -12.70 10.34
C VAL A 80 -16.95 -12.38 11.72
N ILE A 81 -16.29 -11.49 12.45
CA ILE A 81 -16.78 -10.89 13.69
C ILE A 81 -16.92 -9.39 13.43
N THR A 82 -18.15 -8.91 13.33
CA THR A 82 -18.42 -7.48 13.12
C THR A 82 -18.50 -6.77 14.46
N ASN A 83 -17.79 -5.65 14.61
CA ASN A 83 -17.83 -4.81 15.81
C ASN A 83 -17.70 -5.61 17.13
N PRO A 84 -16.59 -6.35 17.34
CA PRO A 84 -16.38 -7.03 18.61
C PRO A 84 -16.31 -6.04 19.79
N PRO A 85 -16.66 -6.47 21.01
CA PRO A 85 -16.51 -5.66 22.22
C PRO A 85 -15.08 -5.14 22.42
N ASP A 86 -14.92 -4.07 23.20
CA ASP A 86 -13.63 -3.46 23.50
C ASP A 86 -12.69 -4.39 24.29
N ASP A 87 -13.24 -5.23 25.16
CA ASP A 87 -12.51 -6.22 25.94
C ASP A 87 -12.22 -7.55 25.20
N PHE A 88 -12.63 -7.66 23.93
CA PHE A 88 -12.48 -8.87 23.14
C PHE A 88 -10.99 -9.20 22.88
N SER A 89 -10.57 -10.40 23.29
CA SER A 89 -9.19 -10.85 23.13
C SER A 89 -8.85 -11.17 21.68
N LEU A 90 -7.74 -10.61 21.20
CA LEU A 90 -7.20 -10.83 19.86
C LEU A 90 -6.25 -12.03 19.83
N LEU A 91 -6.10 -12.62 18.64
CA LEU A 91 -5.11 -13.66 18.36
C LEU A 91 -4.12 -13.13 17.30
N PRO A 92 -2.85 -13.57 17.33
CA PRO A 92 -1.87 -13.17 16.32
C PRO A 92 -2.28 -13.59 14.90
N THR A 93 -3.11 -14.62 14.79
CA THR A 93 -3.59 -15.14 13.50
C THR A 93 -4.78 -14.37 12.94
N ASP A 94 -5.35 -13.42 13.70
CA ASP A 94 -6.48 -12.62 13.24
C ASP A 94 -6.09 -11.68 12.12
N GLN A 95 -7.08 -11.41 11.27
CA GLN A 95 -6.99 -10.34 10.29
C GLN A 95 -8.09 -9.33 10.59
N VAL A 96 -7.76 -8.05 10.58
CA VAL A 96 -8.65 -6.95 10.94
C VAL A 96 -9.15 -6.31 9.65
N PHE A 97 -10.46 -6.18 9.51
CA PHE A 97 -11.04 -5.32 8.49
C PHE A 97 -10.92 -3.87 8.94
N VAL A 98 -10.33 -3.03 8.09
CA VAL A 98 -10.07 -1.63 8.38
C VAL A 98 -10.54 -0.73 7.24
N LEU A 99 -11.05 0.45 7.57
CA LEU A 99 -11.17 1.54 6.61
C LEU A 99 -9.89 2.36 6.69
N MET A 100 -9.10 2.28 5.64
CA MET A 100 -7.88 3.05 5.49
C MET A 100 -8.23 4.39 4.84
N GLN A 101 -7.71 5.47 5.41
CA GLN A 101 -7.77 6.77 4.76
C GLN A 101 -6.96 6.75 3.46
N PHE A 102 -7.31 7.62 2.51
CA PHE A 102 -6.49 7.81 1.33
C PHE A 102 -5.13 8.41 1.73
N ASP A 103 -4.06 7.72 1.38
CA ASP A 103 -2.71 8.25 1.43
C ASP A 103 -2.35 8.84 0.05
N PRO A 104 -2.12 10.15 -0.07
CA PRO A 104 -1.69 10.77 -1.33
C PRO A 104 -0.31 10.26 -1.80
N GLY A 105 0.44 9.55 -0.95
CA GLY A 105 1.74 9.00 -1.27
C GLY A 105 2.79 10.08 -1.50
N LEU A 106 3.86 9.72 -2.21
CA LEU A 106 4.89 10.68 -2.61
C LEU A 106 4.42 11.47 -3.83
N GLU A 107 4.50 12.79 -3.75
CA GLU A 107 4.22 13.69 -4.86
C GLU A 107 5.08 13.30 -6.07
N TYR A 108 4.42 12.96 -7.18
CA TYR A 108 5.12 12.71 -8.43
C TYR A 108 5.70 14.04 -8.93
N LYS A 109 6.98 14.25 -8.69
CA LYS A 109 7.74 15.31 -9.35
C LYS A 109 8.15 14.78 -10.73
N PRO A 110 7.54 15.26 -11.83
CA PRO A 110 8.04 14.91 -13.15
C PRO A 110 9.51 15.32 -13.20
N ALA A 111 10.38 14.42 -13.66
CA ALA A 111 11.75 14.78 -13.94
C ALA A 111 11.71 16.00 -14.86
N THR A 112 12.22 17.14 -14.40
CA THR A 112 12.37 18.32 -15.24
C THR A 112 13.14 17.86 -16.46
N VAL A 113 12.46 17.80 -17.60
CA VAL A 113 13.10 17.57 -18.89
C VAL A 113 14.16 18.66 -18.98
N ARG A 114 15.43 18.28 -18.80
CA ARG A 114 16.55 19.14 -19.15
C ARG A 114 16.44 19.36 -20.64
N GLY A 115 15.71 20.40 -21.03
CA GLY A 115 15.73 20.90 -22.39
C GLY A 115 17.19 21.18 -22.76
N PRO A 116 17.61 20.87 -23.99
CA PRO A 116 18.96 21.16 -24.43
C PRO A 116 19.09 22.68 -24.59
N SER A 117 19.59 23.37 -23.56
CA SER A 117 20.06 24.74 -23.69
C SER A 117 21.34 24.71 -24.50
N GLY A 118 21.22 25.01 -25.79
CA GLY A 118 22.36 25.25 -26.66
C GLY A 118 23.12 26.52 -26.26
N GLY A 119 24.44 26.46 -26.45
CA GLY A 119 25.27 27.62 -26.75
C GLY A 119 26.18 28.13 -25.64
N GLY A 120 27.46 27.72 -25.67
CA GLY A 120 28.53 28.37 -24.89
C GLY A 120 29.88 27.67 -25.01
N ARG A 121 30.63 27.99 -26.07
CA ARG A 121 32.04 27.61 -26.28
C ARG A 121 32.94 28.10 -25.12
N ASN A 122 33.84 27.25 -24.62
CA ASN A 122 35.27 27.62 -24.57
C ASN A 122 36.23 26.42 -24.45
N GLN A 123 37.38 26.58 -25.10
CA GLN A 123 38.49 25.63 -25.27
C GLN A 123 39.31 25.50 -23.97
N ASN A 124 39.79 24.30 -23.62
CA ASN A 124 41.22 23.96 -23.74
C ASN A 124 41.53 22.48 -23.40
N SER A 125 42.32 21.86 -24.29
CA SER A 125 43.31 20.77 -24.13
C SER A 125 43.29 19.85 -22.89
N GLN A 126 43.24 18.53 -23.08
CA GLN A 126 44.43 17.65 -23.24
C GLN A 126 44.02 16.18 -23.49
N ALA A 127 44.84 15.47 -24.26
CA ALA A 127 44.58 14.21 -24.95
C ALA A 127 44.53 12.94 -24.05
N ALA A 128 43.77 11.92 -24.49
CA ALA A 128 44.26 10.60 -24.93
C ALA A 128 43.18 9.49 -24.83
N GLY A 129 43.06 8.66 -25.87
CA GLY A 129 42.88 7.21 -25.65
C GLY A 129 41.56 6.53 -26.06
N VAL A 130 41.50 6.09 -27.33
CA VAL A 130 41.07 4.78 -27.87
C VAL A 130 39.81 4.05 -27.32
N GLY A 131 38.80 3.90 -28.19
CA GLY A 131 38.33 2.59 -28.70
C GLY A 131 37.28 1.77 -27.92
N GLY A 132 36.30 1.24 -28.66
CA GLY A 132 35.71 -0.08 -28.38
C GLY A 132 34.18 -0.12 -28.25
N GLY A 133 33.51 -0.53 -29.33
CA GLY A 133 32.10 -0.94 -29.30
C GLY A 133 31.90 -2.29 -28.61
N GLY A 134 30.72 -2.47 -28.00
CA GLY A 134 30.29 -3.73 -27.38
C GLY A 134 28.89 -4.09 -27.84
N SER A 135 28.78 -5.22 -28.53
CA SER A 135 27.54 -5.85 -28.97
C SER A 135 26.91 -6.62 -27.80
N ASN A 136 25.62 -6.41 -27.53
CA ASN A 136 24.88 -7.25 -26.59
C ASN A 136 24.63 -8.63 -27.23
N LYS A 137 25.09 -9.67 -26.56
CA LYS A 137 24.66 -11.06 -26.76
C LYS A 137 23.60 -11.36 -25.71
N ASP A 138 22.40 -11.65 -26.17
CA ASP A 138 21.34 -12.20 -25.34
C ASP A 138 21.51 -13.72 -25.30
N ASP A 139 22.00 -14.23 -24.17
CA ASP A 139 21.94 -15.64 -23.80
C ASP A 139 21.51 -15.67 -22.33
N ASN A 140 20.26 -16.05 -22.04
CA ASN A 140 20.05 -16.95 -20.92
C ASN A 140 18.79 -17.80 -21.09
N SER A 141 19.01 -19.07 -20.77
CA SER A 141 18.13 -20.23 -20.83
C SER A 141 16.96 -20.18 -19.87
#